data_AF-A0A527FHH8-F1
#
_entry.id   AF-A0A527FHH8-F1
#
_cell.length_a   1.000
_cell.length_b   1.000
_cell.length_c   1.000
_cell.angle_alpha   90.00
_cell.angle_beta   90.00
_cell.angle_gamma   90.00
#
_symmetry.space_group_name_H-M   'P 1'
#
loop_
_entity.id
_entity.type
_entity.pdbx_description
1 polymer ?
#
loop_
_entity_poly.entity_id
_entity_poly.type
_entity_poly.pdbx_seq_one_letter_code
_entity_poly.pdbx_strand_id
1 'polypeptide(L)' 'ILRDGAETGTFSIDDTGLTAMALIQMMTGVIVWFRPGERLSIAEVTATYLSMTMRLVGAKIDAYSAARPFGR' A
#
# COMPACT_ATOMS: atom_id res chain seq x y z
N ILE A 1 0.44 5.27 14.36
CA ILE A 1 -0.11 5.32 12.97
C ILE A 1 -1.38 4.49 12.82
N LEU A 2 -1.34 3.14 12.74
CA LEU A 2 -2.57 2.36 12.46
C LEU A 2 -3.62 2.51 13.57
N ARG A 3 -3.18 2.45 14.84
CA ARG A 3 -4.02 2.70 16.01
C ARG A 3 -4.62 4.10 15.97
N ASP A 4 -3.78 5.12 15.88
CA ASP A 4 -4.21 6.53 15.84
C ASP A 4 -5.17 6.79 14.65
N GLY A 5 -4.92 6.18 13.49
CA GLY A 5 -5.80 6.30 12.32
C GLY A 5 -7.16 5.63 12.54
N ALA A 6 -7.21 4.50 13.24
CA ALA A 6 -8.46 3.86 13.64
C ALA A 6 -9.20 4.69 14.72
N GLU A 7 -8.48 5.19 15.73
CA GLU A 7 -9.03 6.03 16.81
C GLU A 7 -9.61 7.35 16.29
N THR A 8 -8.99 7.94 15.27
CA THR A 8 -9.45 9.17 14.62
C THR A 8 -10.49 8.93 13.51
N GLY A 9 -10.81 7.67 13.19
CA GLY A 9 -11.70 7.30 12.09
C GLY A 9 -11.15 7.59 10.69
N THR A 10 -9.86 7.96 10.59
CA THR A 10 -9.17 8.16 9.31
C THR A 10 -8.99 6.84 8.57
N PHE A 11 -8.79 5.75 9.31
CA PHE A 11 -8.68 4.37 8.82
C PHE A 11 -9.85 3.54 9.32
N SER A 12 -10.33 2.64 8.46
CA SER A 12 -11.36 1.65 8.79
C SER A 12 -10.68 0.30 9.00
N ILE A 13 -10.19 0.06 10.23
CA ILE A 13 -9.43 -1.14 10.60
C ILE A 13 -10.11 -1.83 11.78
N ASP A 14 -10.49 -3.10 11.60
CA ASP A 14 -11.12 -3.91 12.65
C ASP A 14 -10.08 -4.46 13.64
N ASP A 15 -8.94 -4.95 13.13
CA ASP A 15 -7.83 -5.46 13.93
C ASP A 15 -6.51 -4.82 13.47
N THR A 16 -5.98 -3.93 14.31
CA THR A 16 -4.74 -3.21 14.04
C THR A 16 -3.50 -4.09 14.02
N GLY A 17 -3.47 -5.16 14.83
CA GLY A 17 -2.36 -6.10 14.89
C GLY A 17 -2.29 -6.96 13.64
N LEU A 18 -3.43 -7.53 13.24
CA LEU A 18 -3.53 -8.34 12.02
C LEU A 18 -3.24 -7.49 10.76
N THR A 19 -3.74 -6.26 10.72
CA THR A 19 -3.48 -5.33 9.62
C THR A 19 -1.99 -4.97 9.52
N ALA A 20 -1.32 -4.75 10.65
CA ALA A 20 0.13 -4.52 10.68
C ALA A 20 0.90 -5.72 10.11
N MET A 21 0.53 -6.94 10.51
CA MET A 21 1.15 -8.16 9.98
C MET A 21 0.97 -8.28 8.47
N ALA A 22 -0.24 -8.03 7.95
CA ALA A 22 -0.51 -8.07 6.51
C ALA A 22 0.35 -7.06 5.72
N LEU A 23 0.50 -5.84 6.22
CA LEU A 23 1.37 -4.83 5.59
C LEU A 23 2.85 -5.25 5.58
N ILE A 24 3.35 -5.80 6.69
CA ILE A 24 4.72 -6.30 6.78
C ILE A 24 4.94 -7.43 5.76
N GLN A 25 4.02 -8.39 5.68
CA GLN A 25 4.12 -9.50 4.73
C GLN A 25 4.07 -9.01 3.29
N MET A 26 3.20 -8.05 2.98
CA MET A 26 3.12 -7.44 1.66
C MET A 26 4.46 -6.80 1.24
N MET A 27 5.10 -6.04 2.13
CA MET A 27 6.39 -5.39 1.87
C MET A 27 7.54 -6.40 1.79
N THR A 28 7.48 -7.47 2.59
CA THR A 28 8.47 -8.56 2.57
C THR A 28 8.48 -9.27 1.21
N GLY A 29 7.34 -9.36 0.53
CA GLY A 29 7.29 -9.88 -0.84
C GLY A 29 8.16 -9.06 -1.80
N VAL A 30 8.07 -7.72 -1.75
CA VAL A 30 8.76 -6.80 -2.69
C VAL A 30 10.25 -6.99 -2.67
N ILE A 31 10.85 -7.11 -1.48
CA ILE A 31 12.31 -7.22 -1.33
C ILE A 31 12.87 -8.50 -1.98
N VAL A 32 12.04 -9.51 -2.23
CA VAL A 32 12.46 -10.79 -2.83
C VAL A 32 12.48 -10.73 -4.36
N TRP A 33 11.49 -10.08 -4.99
CA TRP A 33 11.30 -10.14 -6.45
C TRP A 33 11.62 -8.85 -7.19
N PHE A 34 11.65 -7.69 -6.52
CA PHE A 34 11.80 -6.40 -7.18
C PHE A 34 13.21 -6.21 -7.77
N ARG A 35 13.26 -5.83 -9.05
CA ARG A 35 14.50 -5.52 -9.78
C ARG A 35 14.31 -4.19 -10.53
N PRO A 36 15.09 -3.14 -10.22
CA PRO A 36 14.99 -1.86 -10.91
C PRO A 36 15.25 -2.01 -12.41
N GLY A 37 14.38 -1.40 -13.24
CA GLY A 37 14.54 -1.39 -14.70
C GLY A 37 13.95 -2.61 -15.43
N GLU A 38 13.34 -3.56 -14.70
CA GLU A 38 12.56 -4.64 -15.30
C GLU A 38 11.07 -4.26 -15.38
N ARG A 39 10.19 -5.02 -14.72
CA ARG A 39 8.73 -4.89 -14.80
C ARG A 39 8.19 -3.55 -14.27
N LEU A 40 8.84 -2.98 -13.26
CA LEU A 40 8.41 -1.74 -12.61
C LEU A 40 9.63 -0.89 -12.27
N SER A 41 9.50 0.42 -12.47
CA SER A 41 10.40 1.40 -11.86
C SER A 41 10.17 1.48 -10.34
N ILE A 42 11.14 2.09 -9.63
CA ILE A 42 11.04 2.36 -8.20
C ILE A 42 9.78 3.20 -7.90
N ALA A 43 9.53 4.24 -8.71
CA ALA A 43 8.39 5.11 -8.51
C ALA A 43 7.05 4.35 -8.66
N GLU A 44 6.96 3.47 -9.66
CA GLU A 44 5.74 2.67 -9.90
C GLU A 44 5.49 1.64 -8.81
N VAL A 45 6.51 0.92 -8.36
CA VAL A 45 6.34 -0.05 -7.26
C VAL A 45 5.95 0.67 -5.97
N THR A 46 6.58 1.81 -5.65
CA THR A 46 6.22 2.61 -4.47
C THR A 46 4.77 3.12 -4.55
N ALA A 47 4.36 3.69 -5.68
CA ALA A 47 3.00 4.19 -5.85
C ALA A 47 1.96 3.06 -5.75
N THR A 48 2.26 1.90 -6.34
CA THR A 48 1.37 0.72 -6.31
C THR A 48 1.19 0.20 -4.89
N TYR A 49 2.30 -0.01 -4.15
CA TYR A 49 2.25 -0.54 -2.79
C TYR A 49 1.66 0.46 -1.79
N LEU A 50 1.86 1.77 -2.01
CA LEU A 50 1.18 2.81 -1.24
C LEU A 50 -0.34 2.76 -1.47
N SER A 51 -0.79 2.65 -2.72
CA SER A 51 -2.21 2.54 -3.04
C SER A 51 -2.84 1.29 -2.41
N MET A 52 -2.17 0.13 -2.49
CA MET A 52 -2.62 -1.09 -1.83
C MET A 52 -2.68 -0.94 -0.31
N THR A 53 -1.65 -0.34 0.30
CA THR A 53 -1.59 -0.06 1.75
C THR A 53 -2.78 0.78 2.19
N MET A 54 -3.04 1.89 1.50
CA MET A 54 -4.14 2.81 1.83
C MET A 54 -5.52 2.16 1.66
N ARG A 55 -5.70 1.33 0.62
CA ARG A 55 -6.92 0.53 0.44
C ARG A 55 -7.11 -0.49 1.55
N LEU A 56 -6.02 -1.15 1.98
CA LEU A 56 -6.06 -2.16 3.05
C LEU A 56 -6.47 -1.55 4.39
N VAL A 57 -6.05 -0.33 4.69
CA VAL A 57 -6.45 0.39 5.91
C VAL A 57 -7.80 1.12 5.77
N GLY A 58 -8.50 0.95 4.65
CA GLY A 58 -9.79 1.60 4.40
C GLY A 58 -9.72 3.13 4.30
N ALA A 59 -8.53 3.69 4.01
CA ALA A 59 -8.37 5.13 3.81
C ALA A 59 -8.94 5.55 2.46
N LYS A 60 -9.65 6.68 2.43
CA LYS A 60 -9.98 7.34 1.16
C LYS A 60 -8.73 7.98 0.59
N ILE A 61 -8.23 7.44 -0.52
CA ILE A 61 -7.25 8.16 -1.34
C ILE A 61 -8.06 9.01 -2.32
N ASP A 62 -8.09 10.32 -2.10
CA ASP A 62 -8.39 11.24 -3.21
C ASP A 62 -7.25 11.06 -4.21
N ALA A 63 -7.59 10.50 -5.37
CA ALA A 63 -6.66 9.90 -6.31
C ALA A 63 -5.41 10.78 -6.53
N TYR A 64 -4.34 10.50 -5.78
CA TYR A 64 -3.00 10.77 -6.29
C TYR A 64 -2.92 9.89 -7.53
N SER A 65 -2.77 10.49 -8.71
CA SER A 65 -2.71 9.79 -9.99
C SER A 65 -1.78 8.60 -9.85
N ALA A 66 -2.36 7.44 -9.55
CA ALA A 66 -1.68 6.18 -9.64
C ALA A 66 -1.18 6.17 -11.08
N ALA A 67 0.14 6.03 -11.22
CA ALA A 67 0.79 5.89 -12.51
C ALA A 67 -0.13 5.07 -13.41
N ARG A 68 -0.45 5.64 -14.59
CA ARG A 68 -1.52 5.19 -15.48
C ARG A 68 -1.58 3.67 -15.51
N PRO A 69 -2.79 3.05 -15.47
CA PRO A 69 -2.89 1.61 -15.63
C PRO A 69 -2.17 1.23 -16.91
N PHE A 70 -1.26 0.25 -16.81
CA PHE A 70 -0.48 -0.25 -17.92
C PHE A 70 -1.41 -0.46 -19.12
N GLY A 71 -1.16 0.31 -20.19
CA GLY A 71 -1.73 0.07 -21.50
C GLY A 71 -1.20 -1.24 -22.06
N ARG A 72 -2.04 -1.88 -22.89
CA ARG A 72 -1.81 -3.11 -23.66
C ARG A 72 -0.37 -3.37 -24.09
#